data_AF-A0A2E7IPN8-F1
#
_entry.id   AF-A0A2E7IPN8-F1
#
_cell.length_a   1.000
_cell.length_b   1.000
_cell.length_c   1.000
_cell.angle_alpha   90.00
_cell.angle_beta   90.00
_cell.angle_gamma   90.00
#
_symmetry.space_group_name_H-M   'P 1'
#
loop_
_entity.id
_entity.type
_entity.pdbx_description
1 polymer ?
#
loop_
_entity_poly.entity_id
_entity_poly.type
_entity_poly.pdbx_seq_one_letter_code
_entity_poly.pdbx_strand_id
1 'polypeptide(L)'
;MLMEANHCDKKKLFNGALITIERGQMLFGLEAFSATSRISISKLRRFISLLEKEQMISRQKTNKYSVISIVNYDEYQIDDRQGDSQEAGKATGKRQANDKPAATPKEFKELQEDKPAEKTARNPVGIQTFIDECKAQGQKFLPPDDPIFDYTHETGIPDEFLKLCLLEFVERNKAAGKRQKNWRAAFRNCVRANWYKLWWLDGEEYLLTTTGKQAEIKHRKTGKAA
;
A
#
# COMPACT_ATOMS: atom_id res chain seq x y z
N MET A 1 2.88 -13.64 -12.93
CA MET A 1 3.44 -13.40 -11.58
C MET A 1 4.04 -14.66 -10.95
N LEU A 2 3.28 -15.67 -10.51
CA LEU A 2 3.87 -16.91 -9.96
C LEU A 2 4.77 -17.66 -10.97
N MET A 3 4.39 -17.65 -12.25
CA MET A 3 5.17 -18.26 -13.35
C MET A 3 6.46 -17.50 -13.72
N GLU A 4 6.70 -16.31 -13.15
CA GLU A 4 7.89 -15.49 -13.44
C GLU A 4 8.96 -15.59 -12.35
N ALA A 5 8.67 -16.32 -11.27
CA ALA A 5 9.62 -16.59 -10.20
C ALA A 5 10.79 -17.44 -10.69
N ASN A 6 11.98 -17.14 -10.19
CA ASN A 6 13.18 -17.81 -10.62
C ASN A 6 13.23 -19.22 -10.00
N HIS A 7 13.36 -20.25 -10.82
CA HIS A 7 13.36 -21.65 -10.36
C HIS A 7 14.75 -22.18 -9.94
N CYS A 8 15.80 -21.39 -10.14
CA CYS A 8 17.18 -21.63 -9.72
C CYS A 8 17.92 -20.30 -9.64
N ASP A 9 18.97 -20.16 -8.83
CA ASP A 9 19.66 -18.89 -8.66
C ASP A 9 20.23 -18.37 -9.99
N LYS A 10 19.91 -17.12 -10.35
CA LYS A 10 20.40 -16.50 -11.59
C LYS A 10 20.82 -15.07 -11.35
N LYS A 11 21.95 -14.70 -11.93
CA LYS A 11 22.41 -13.31 -12.01
C LYS A 11 21.75 -12.66 -13.22
N LYS A 12 21.00 -11.57 -13.00
CA LYS A 12 20.41 -10.75 -14.06
C LYS A 12 21.01 -9.36 -14.05
N LEU A 13 21.37 -8.87 -15.24
CA LEU A 13 21.75 -7.48 -15.42
C LEU A 13 20.47 -6.64 -15.47
N PHE A 14 20.31 -5.70 -14.54
CA PHE A 14 19.15 -4.80 -14.52
C PHE A 14 19.59 -3.38 -14.13
N ASN A 15 19.22 -2.40 -14.95
CA ASN A 15 19.60 -0.99 -14.77
C ASN A 15 21.13 -0.80 -14.58
N GLY A 16 21.95 -1.55 -15.35
CA GLY A 16 23.41 -1.47 -15.32
C GLY A 16 24.10 -2.17 -14.13
N ALA A 17 23.34 -2.78 -13.22
CA ALA A 17 23.86 -3.54 -12.08
C ALA A 17 23.56 -5.03 -12.21
N LEU A 18 24.50 -5.88 -11.77
CA LEU A 18 24.32 -7.32 -11.72
C LEU A 18 23.57 -7.68 -10.42
N ILE A 19 22.29 -8.04 -10.55
CA ILE A 19 21.45 -8.44 -9.42
C ILE A 19 21.40 -9.97 -9.39
N THR A 20 21.78 -10.57 -8.26
CA THR A 20 21.54 -12.00 -8.02
C THR A 20 20.10 -12.18 -7.56
N ILE A 21 19.33 -13.01 -8.26
CA ILE A 21 17.95 -13.37 -7.92
C ILE A 21 17.97 -14.84 -7.51
N GLU A 22 17.69 -15.11 -6.25
CA GLU A 22 17.69 -16.47 -5.69
C GLU A 22 16.45 -17.25 -6.16
N ARG A 23 16.49 -18.58 -6.00
CA ARG A 23 15.36 -19.46 -6.24
C ARG A 23 14.16 -19.02 -5.40
N GLY A 24 12.97 -18.96 -6.01
CA GLY A 24 11.75 -18.47 -5.39
C GLY A 24 11.63 -16.93 -5.36
N GLN A 25 12.62 -16.19 -5.85
CA GLN A 25 12.56 -14.73 -5.98
C GLN A 25 12.28 -14.30 -7.42
N MET A 26 11.66 -13.12 -7.57
CA MET A 26 11.47 -12.45 -8.85
C MET A 26 11.79 -10.97 -8.76
N LEU A 27 12.33 -10.44 -9.86
CA LEU A 27 12.47 -9.00 -10.05
C LEU A 27 11.14 -8.43 -10.54
N PHE A 28 10.59 -7.48 -9.80
CA PHE A 28 9.27 -6.94 -10.03
C PHE A 28 9.32 -5.42 -10.24
N GLY A 29 9.02 -5.00 -11.48
CA GLY A 29 8.84 -3.60 -11.85
C GLY A 29 7.37 -3.27 -12.02
N LEU A 30 6.86 -2.30 -11.26
CA LEU A 30 5.43 -1.93 -11.26
C LEU A 30 4.94 -1.46 -12.63
N GLU A 31 5.70 -0.60 -13.29
CA GLU A 31 5.32 -0.04 -14.60
C GLU A 31 5.40 -1.11 -15.69
N ALA A 32 6.50 -1.88 -15.74
CA ALA A 32 6.68 -2.97 -16.69
C ALA A 32 5.59 -4.06 -16.55
N PHE A 33 5.24 -4.40 -15.31
CA PHE A 33 4.22 -5.40 -15.05
C PHE A 33 2.80 -4.87 -15.35
N SER A 34 2.53 -3.60 -15.08
CA SER A 34 1.25 -2.96 -15.46
C SER A 34 1.04 -2.95 -16.97
N ALA A 35 2.09 -2.60 -17.74
CA ALA A 35 2.05 -2.61 -19.20
C ALA A 35 1.75 -4.00 -19.78
N THR A 36 2.31 -5.05 -19.17
CA THR A 36 2.13 -6.43 -19.64
C THR A 36 0.80 -7.04 -19.20
N SER A 37 0.38 -6.77 -17.96
CA SER A 37 -0.81 -7.41 -17.36
C SER A 37 -2.13 -6.72 -17.69
N ARG A 38 -2.11 -5.53 -18.31
CA ARG A 38 -3.29 -4.64 -18.50
C ARG A 38 -4.02 -4.30 -17.20
N ILE A 39 -3.35 -4.47 -16.06
CA ILE A 39 -3.86 -4.09 -14.73
C ILE A 39 -3.26 -2.74 -14.39
N SER A 40 -4.10 -1.80 -13.91
CA SER A 40 -3.61 -0.49 -13.48
C SER A 40 -2.59 -0.63 -12.35
N ILE A 41 -1.61 0.27 -12.32
CA ILE A 41 -0.55 0.29 -11.30
C ILE A 41 -1.15 0.28 -9.89
N SER A 42 -2.26 0.99 -9.66
CA SER A 42 -2.95 1.04 -8.37
C SER A 42 -3.53 -0.32 -7.96
N LYS A 43 -4.22 -1.03 -8.88
CA LYS A 43 -4.72 -2.38 -8.64
C LYS A 43 -3.58 -3.36 -8.36
N LEU A 44 -2.48 -3.23 -9.09
CA LEU A 44 -1.29 -4.04 -8.91
C LEU A 44 -0.64 -3.79 -7.53
N ARG A 45 -0.45 -2.54 -7.11
CA ARG A 45 0.06 -2.18 -5.77
C ARG A 45 -0.82 -2.77 -4.66
N ARG A 46 -2.14 -2.66 -4.80
CA ARG A 46 -3.10 -3.22 -3.85
C ARG A 46 -3.01 -4.75 -3.77
N PHE A 47 -2.88 -5.42 -4.91
CA PHE A 47 -2.72 -6.87 -4.98
C PHE A 47 -1.41 -7.33 -4.33
N ILE A 48 -0.29 -6.68 -4.61
CA ILE A 48 1.00 -6.97 -3.97
C ILE A 48 0.92 -6.77 -2.44
N SER A 49 0.32 -5.66 -2.00
CA SER A 49 0.11 -5.39 -0.58
C SER A 49 -0.81 -6.41 0.10
N LEU A 50 -1.77 -6.98 -0.63
CA LEU A 50 -2.64 -8.04 -0.12
C LEU A 50 -1.85 -9.33 0.06
N LEU A 51 -1.07 -9.75 -0.94
CA LEU A 51 -0.25 -10.96 -0.86
C LEU A 51 0.80 -10.88 0.25
N GLU A 52 1.41 -9.70 0.46
CA GLU A 52 2.35 -9.45 1.57
C GLU A 52 1.63 -9.55 2.93
N LYS A 53 0.40 -9.04 3.02
CA LYS A 53 -0.42 -9.12 4.23
C LYS A 53 -0.82 -10.56 4.58
N GLU A 54 -1.16 -11.37 3.58
CA GLU A 54 -1.51 -12.78 3.75
C GLU A 54 -0.26 -13.69 3.87
N GLN A 55 0.93 -13.11 4.04
CA GLN A 55 2.21 -13.83 4.18
C GLN A 55 2.52 -14.79 3.03
N MET A 56 1.97 -14.52 1.84
CA MET A 56 2.23 -15.32 0.63
C MET A 56 3.52 -14.90 -0.06
N ILE A 57 3.91 -13.62 0.10
CA ILE A 57 5.15 -13.06 -0.46
C ILE A 57 5.85 -12.13 0.54
N SER A 58 7.16 -12.04 0.43
CA SER A 58 8.01 -11.02 1.05
C SER A 58 8.57 -10.09 -0.03
N ARG A 59 8.83 -8.83 0.30
CA ARG A 59 9.26 -7.81 -0.67
C ARG A 59 10.40 -6.95 -0.16
N GLN A 60 11.50 -6.92 -0.89
CA GLN A 60 12.55 -5.91 -0.75
C GLN A 60 12.33 -4.79 -1.75
N LYS A 61 12.06 -3.58 -1.24
CA LYS A 61 11.77 -2.41 -2.07
C LYS A 61 13.06 -1.66 -2.38
N THR A 62 13.20 -1.22 -3.63
CA THR A 62 14.17 -0.20 -4.04
C THR A 62 13.41 0.95 -4.70
N ASN A 63 14.10 2.05 -4.98
CA ASN A 63 13.49 3.22 -5.64
C ASN A 63 12.98 2.92 -7.06
N LYS A 64 13.52 1.90 -7.74
CA LYS A 64 13.22 1.61 -9.15
C LYS A 64 12.50 0.28 -9.38
N TYR A 65 12.74 -0.71 -8.53
CA TYR A 65 12.15 -2.04 -8.63
C TYR A 65 11.94 -2.65 -7.25
N SER A 66 11.27 -3.79 -7.18
CA SER A 66 11.21 -4.59 -5.96
C SER A 66 11.68 -6.00 -6.25
N VAL A 67 12.36 -6.63 -5.31
CA VAL A 67 12.59 -8.07 -5.34
C VAL A 67 11.48 -8.70 -4.50
N ILE A 68 10.66 -9.54 -5.13
CA ILE A 68 9.58 -10.25 -4.47
C ILE A 68 10.02 -11.69 -4.26
N SER A 69 9.99 -12.15 -3.01
CA SER A 69 10.27 -13.54 -2.62
C SER A 69 8.94 -14.23 -2.33
N ILE A 70 8.71 -15.40 -2.90
CA ILE A 70 7.54 -16.22 -2.55
C ILE A 70 7.83 -16.94 -1.23
N VAL A 71 6.92 -16.82 -0.25
CA VAL A 71 7.06 -17.49 1.05
C VAL A 71 6.70 -18.97 0.87
N ASN A 72 7.43 -19.86 1.55
CA ASN A 72 7.28 -21.32 1.46
C ASN A 72 7.40 -21.88 0.03
N TYR A 73 8.16 -21.21 -0.84
CA TYR A 73 8.36 -21.64 -2.23
C TYR A 73 8.84 -23.11 -2.35
N ASP A 74 9.72 -23.56 -1.45
CA ASP A 74 10.21 -24.94 -1.44
C ASP A 74 9.13 -25.97 -1.08
N GLU A 75 8.17 -25.62 -0.22
CA GLU A 75 7.04 -26.50 0.14
C GLU A 75 6.05 -26.66 -1.02
N TYR A 76 5.88 -25.61 -1.84
CA TYR A 76 5.03 -25.65 -3.04
C TYR A 76 5.73 -26.22 -4.27
N GLN A 77 6.99 -26.63 -4.16
CA GLN A 77 7.75 -27.30 -5.22
C GLN A 77 8.06 -28.77 -4.89
N ILE A 78 7.45 -29.31 -3.82
CA ILE A 78 7.46 -30.74 -3.55
C ILE A 78 6.69 -31.41 -4.69
N ASP A 79 7.41 -32.22 -5.47
CA ASP A 79 6.89 -32.96 -6.61
C ASP A 79 5.88 -33.99 -6.07
N ASP A 80 4.58 -33.81 -6.38
CA ASP A 80 3.53 -34.84 -6.20
C ASP A 80 3.73 -35.99 -7.22
N ARG A 81 4.94 -36.55 -7.24
CA ARG A 81 5.28 -37.78 -7.94
C ARG A 81 5.64 -38.83 -6.90
N GLN A 82 4.63 -39.35 -6.20
CA GLN A 82 4.76 -40.65 -5.56
C GLN A 82 4.29 -41.76 -6.50
N GLY A 83 5.21 -42.66 -6.83
CA GLY A 83 4.93 -44.01 -7.31
C GLY A 83 5.92 -44.54 -8.35
N ASP A 84 7.11 -45.02 -7.96
CA ASP A 84 7.35 -46.48 -7.75
C ASP A 84 8.86 -46.81 -7.63
N SER A 85 9.18 -47.54 -6.56
CA SER A 85 10.27 -48.52 -6.33
C SER A 85 11.79 -48.25 -6.52
N GLN A 86 12.46 -48.38 -5.37
CA GLN A 86 13.63 -49.23 -5.03
C GLN A 86 15.10 -48.75 -5.20
N GLU A 87 15.71 -48.53 -4.02
CA GLU A 87 17.00 -49.01 -3.49
C GLU A 87 18.21 -49.20 -4.42
N ALA A 88 19.31 -48.48 -4.11
CA ALA A 88 20.59 -49.06 -3.66
C ALA A 88 21.65 -47.98 -3.44
N GLY A 89 22.36 -48.01 -2.30
CA GLY A 89 23.64 -47.29 -2.17
C GLY A 89 24.01 -46.74 -0.78
N LYS A 90 24.29 -47.62 0.17
CA LYS A 90 25.15 -47.43 1.37
C LYS A 90 26.46 -46.69 1.02
N ALA A 91 27.27 -46.06 1.87
CA ALA A 91 27.41 -45.80 3.32
C ALA A 91 28.38 -44.59 3.40
N THR A 92 28.55 -43.82 4.47
CA THR A 92 29.42 -44.04 5.67
C THR A 92 29.64 -42.61 6.19
N GLY A 93 29.66 -42.21 7.45
CA GLY A 93 29.65 -42.86 8.75
C GLY A 93 30.31 -41.87 9.71
N LYS A 94 29.67 -41.53 10.83
CA LYS A 94 30.23 -41.47 12.20
C LYS A 94 29.39 -40.60 13.13
N ARG A 95 29.04 -41.23 14.25
CA ARG A 95 28.44 -40.70 15.47
C ARG A 95 29.37 -39.68 16.13
N GLN A 96 28.82 -38.68 16.82
CA GLN A 96 28.84 -38.63 18.30
C GLN A 96 28.09 -37.39 18.83
N ALA A 97 27.37 -37.62 19.93
CA ALA A 97 26.68 -36.63 20.76
C ALA A 97 27.66 -35.98 21.75
N ASN A 98 27.45 -34.70 22.12
CA ASN A 98 27.04 -34.31 23.48
C ASN A 98 26.95 -32.77 23.66
N ASP A 99 25.93 -32.37 24.42
CA ASP A 99 25.85 -31.29 25.42
C ASP A 99 26.28 -29.83 25.13
N LYS A 100 25.29 -28.94 25.36
CA LYS A 100 25.32 -27.50 25.70
C LYS A 100 26.14 -27.22 27.01
N PRO A 101 26.42 -25.96 27.47
CA PRO A 101 25.96 -24.62 27.04
C PRO A 101 27.01 -23.44 27.06
N ALA A 102 26.53 -22.27 26.59
CA ALA A 102 26.79 -20.89 27.07
C ALA A 102 28.10 -20.11 26.76
N ALA A 103 27.87 -18.88 26.25
CA ALA A 103 28.45 -17.58 26.65
C ALA A 103 29.21 -16.73 25.58
N THR A 104 28.43 -15.87 24.90
CA THR A 104 28.59 -14.39 24.76
C THR A 104 29.74 -13.79 23.91
N PRO A 105 29.65 -12.50 23.49
CA PRO A 105 29.35 -12.14 22.11
C PRO A 105 30.42 -11.24 21.45
N LYS A 106 30.43 -11.16 20.11
CA LYS A 106 31.10 -10.06 19.40
C LYS A 106 30.08 -9.25 18.62
N GLU A 107 30.11 -7.96 18.92
CA GLU A 107 29.34 -6.85 18.38
C GLU A 107 29.19 -6.91 16.85
N PHE A 108 27.98 -6.65 16.37
CA PHE A 108 27.80 -5.85 15.16
C PHE A 108 26.70 -4.83 15.39
N LYS A 109 27.02 -3.60 15.02
CA LYS A 109 26.27 -2.36 15.20
C LYS A 109 24.83 -2.44 14.70
N GLU A 110 23.97 -1.98 15.60
CA GLU A 110 22.66 -1.40 15.40
C GLU A 110 22.57 -0.52 14.13
N LEU A 111 21.71 -0.93 13.20
CA LEU A 111 21.03 -0.05 12.26
C LEU A 111 19.54 -0.30 12.46
N GLN A 112 18.85 0.74 12.92
CA GLN A 112 17.44 0.72 13.31
C GLN A 112 16.58 0.16 12.18
N GLU A 113 15.96 -0.99 12.45
CA GLU A 113 14.85 -1.50 11.66
C GLU A 113 13.64 -0.58 11.89
N ASP A 114 13.22 0.15 10.85
CA ASP A 114 11.88 0.72 10.79
C ASP A 114 10.88 -0.44 10.74
N LYS A 115 10.47 -0.91 11.92
CA LYS A 115 9.35 -1.83 12.10
C LYS A 115 8.14 -1.30 11.31
N PRO A 116 7.42 -2.15 10.57
CA PRO A 116 6.10 -1.79 10.06
C PRO A 116 5.24 -1.40 11.26
N ALA A 117 4.74 -0.16 11.27
CA ALA A 117 3.95 0.38 12.37
C ALA A 117 2.84 -0.60 12.77
N GLU A 118 3.03 -1.17 13.97
CA GLU A 118 2.09 -2.00 14.69
C GLU A 118 0.73 -1.29 14.70
N LYS A 119 -0.36 -2.00 14.39
CA LYS A 119 -1.72 -1.45 14.39
C LYS A 119 -2.15 -1.14 15.82
N THR A 120 -1.60 -0.08 16.40
CA THR A 120 -2.13 0.55 17.59
C THR A 120 -3.51 1.09 17.22
N ALA A 121 -4.53 0.69 17.96
CA ALA A 121 -5.88 1.19 17.79
C ALA A 121 -5.86 2.72 17.96
N ARG A 122 -5.91 3.47 16.86
CA ARG A 122 -5.88 4.94 16.91
C ARG A 122 -7.11 5.43 17.67
N ASN A 123 -6.86 6.18 18.74
CA ASN A 123 -7.90 6.89 19.46
C ASN A 123 -8.56 7.92 18.52
N PRO A 124 -9.87 8.19 18.66
CA PRO A 124 -10.52 9.23 17.87
C PRO A 124 -9.89 10.61 18.14
N VAL A 125 -9.45 11.28 17.08
CA VAL A 125 -8.85 12.62 17.12
C VAL A 125 -9.78 13.65 16.48
N GLY A 126 -9.64 14.92 16.88
CA GLY A 126 -10.31 16.04 16.21
C GLY A 126 -9.72 16.29 14.83
N ILE A 127 -10.50 16.90 13.92
CA ILE A 127 -10.05 17.11 12.54
C ILE A 127 -8.86 18.06 12.43
N GLN A 128 -8.77 19.08 13.30
CA GLN A 128 -7.63 20.00 13.32
C GLN A 128 -6.35 19.28 13.74
N THR A 129 -6.40 18.50 14.83
CA THR A 129 -5.28 17.68 15.28
C THR A 129 -4.79 16.74 14.18
N PHE A 130 -5.72 16.09 13.47
CA PHE A 130 -5.37 15.24 12.33
C PHE A 130 -4.68 16.00 11.18
N ILE A 131 -5.14 17.21 10.86
CA ILE A 131 -4.50 18.06 9.85
C ILE A 131 -3.09 18.45 10.27
N ASP A 132 -2.91 18.79 11.55
CA ASP A 132 -1.61 19.19 12.09
C ASP A 132 -0.63 18.01 12.11
N GLU A 133 -1.10 16.80 12.45
CA GLU A 133 -0.34 15.55 12.32
C GLU A 133 0.09 15.28 10.87
N CYS A 134 -0.83 15.45 9.91
CA CYS A 134 -0.50 15.29 8.49
C CYS A 134 0.62 16.28 8.08
N LYS A 135 0.50 17.55 8.46
CA LYS A 135 1.51 18.58 8.17
C LYS A 135 2.86 18.26 8.80
N ALA A 136 2.86 17.83 10.07
CA ALA A 136 4.09 17.43 10.77
C ALA A 136 4.80 16.26 10.08
N GLN A 137 4.05 15.37 9.44
CA GLN A 137 4.57 14.25 8.65
C GLN A 137 4.88 14.64 7.18
N GLY A 138 4.74 15.91 6.80
CA GLY A 138 4.92 16.36 5.41
C GLY A 138 3.85 15.80 4.45
N GLN A 139 2.72 15.32 4.97
CA GLN A 139 1.63 14.75 4.18
C GLN A 139 0.48 15.75 4.01
N LYS A 140 -0.16 15.69 2.85
CA LYS A 140 -1.45 16.36 2.62
C LYS A 140 -2.58 15.60 3.32
N PHE A 141 -3.71 16.29 3.55
CA PHE A 141 -4.93 15.64 4.07
C PHE A 141 -5.32 14.47 3.17
N LEU A 142 -5.36 14.71 1.85
CA LEU A 142 -5.46 13.68 0.82
C LEU A 142 -4.07 13.51 0.20
N PRO A 143 -3.39 12.38 0.44
CA PRO A 143 -2.17 12.08 -0.31
C PRO A 143 -2.53 11.82 -1.80
N PRO A 144 -1.61 12.02 -2.76
CA PRO A 144 -1.90 11.89 -4.20
C PRO A 144 -2.43 10.51 -4.62
N ASP A 145 -2.21 9.48 -3.80
CA ASP A 145 -2.64 8.10 -4.01
C ASP A 145 -3.93 7.73 -3.25
N ASP A 146 -4.67 8.71 -2.70
CA ASP A 146 -5.93 8.41 -2.01
C ASP A 146 -6.98 7.87 -3.01
N PRO A 147 -7.66 6.74 -2.72
CA PRO A 147 -8.66 6.13 -3.61
C PRO A 147 -9.86 7.01 -3.95
N ILE A 148 -9.99 8.19 -3.35
CA ILE A 148 -11.03 9.14 -3.72
C ILE A 148 -10.83 9.70 -5.12
N PHE A 149 -9.58 9.84 -5.58
CA PHE A 149 -9.28 10.38 -6.91
C PHE A 149 -9.69 9.42 -8.03
N ASP A 150 -9.51 8.10 -7.82
CA ASP A 150 -10.03 7.08 -8.73
C ASP A 150 -11.55 7.21 -8.87
N TYR A 151 -12.26 7.38 -7.74
CA TYR A 151 -13.71 7.54 -7.74
C TYR A 151 -14.16 8.83 -8.44
N THR A 152 -13.52 9.97 -8.21
CA THR A 152 -13.91 11.23 -8.87
C THR A 152 -13.62 11.19 -10.36
N HIS A 153 -12.51 10.57 -10.78
CA HIS A 153 -12.20 10.35 -12.18
C HIS A 153 -13.23 9.42 -12.85
N GLU A 154 -13.56 8.29 -12.22
CA GLU A 154 -14.56 7.34 -12.76
C GLU A 154 -15.98 7.92 -12.82
N THR A 155 -16.35 8.78 -11.87
CA THR A 155 -17.68 9.38 -11.82
C THR A 155 -17.80 10.69 -12.59
N GLY A 156 -16.68 11.34 -12.92
CA GLY A 156 -16.66 12.65 -13.59
C GLY A 156 -16.83 13.85 -12.64
N ILE A 157 -16.74 13.65 -11.32
CA ILE A 157 -16.83 14.76 -10.35
C ILE A 157 -15.60 15.67 -10.53
N PRO A 158 -15.79 16.98 -10.79
CA PRO A 158 -14.66 17.90 -10.96
C PRO A 158 -13.80 18.04 -9.71
N ASP A 159 -12.49 18.19 -9.89
CA ASP A 159 -11.53 18.37 -8.78
C ASP A 159 -11.86 19.60 -7.91
N GLU A 160 -12.37 20.67 -8.52
CA GLU A 160 -12.82 21.86 -7.77
C GLU A 160 -14.00 21.57 -6.85
N PHE A 161 -14.89 20.64 -7.22
CA PHE A 161 -16.03 20.23 -6.37
C PHE A 161 -15.55 19.33 -5.24
N LEU A 162 -14.60 18.43 -5.50
CA LEU A 162 -13.96 17.62 -4.48
C LEU A 162 -13.25 18.50 -3.43
N LYS A 163 -12.49 19.50 -3.90
CA LYS A 163 -11.82 20.50 -3.09
C LYS A 163 -12.80 21.34 -2.28
N LEU A 164 -13.89 21.81 -2.90
CA LEU A 164 -14.96 22.51 -2.21
C LEU A 164 -15.59 21.65 -1.10
N CYS A 165 -15.83 20.37 -1.39
CA CYS A 165 -16.31 19.41 -0.40
C CYS A 165 -15.34 19.26 0.78
N LEU A 166 -14.04 19.18 0.52
CA LEU A 166 -13.01 19.07 1.55
C LEU A 166 -12.99 20.31 2.46
N LEU A 167 -13.10 21.51 1.89
CA LEU A 167 -13.13 22.76 2.66
C LEU A 167 -14.33 22.78 3.61
N GLU A 168 -15.52 22.47 3.11
CA GLU A 168 -16.75 22.40 3.93
C GLU A 168 -16.67 21.26 4.97
N PHE A 169 -16.10 20.11 4.59
CA PHE A 169 -15.91 18.99 5.51
C PHE A 169 -15.01 19.36 6.68
N VAL A 170 -13.88 20.01 6.42
CA VAL A 170 -12.95 20.46 7.45
C VAL A 170 -13.61 21.48 8.36
N GLU A 171 -14.27 22.49 7.80
CA GLU A 171 -14.87 23.57 8.58
C GLU A 171 -16.02 23.06 9.48
N ARG A 172 -16.94 22.26 8.92
CA ARG A 172 -18.09 21.74 9.68
C ARG A 172 -17.67 20.80 10.80
N ASN A 173 -16.71 19.90 10.54
CA ASN A 173 -16.24 18.97 11.57
C ASN A 173 -15.39 19.68 12.64
N LYS A 174 -14.67 20.75 12.27
CA LYS A 174 -13.97 21.61 13.23
C LYS A 174 -14.96 22.33 14.14
N ALA A 175 -16.00 22.94 13.57
CA ALA A 175 -17.05 23.63 14.34
C ALA A 175 -17.85 22.68 15.23
N ALA A 176 -18.15 21.48 14.75
CA ALA A 176 -18.91 20.47 15.52
C ALA A 176 -18.09 19.79 16.64
N GLY A 177 -16.77 20.00 16.70
CA GLY A 177 -15.89 19.33 17.66
C GLY A 177 -15.87 17.79 17.52
N LYS A 178 -16.28 17.27 16.36
CA LYS A 178 -16.40 15.82 16.14
C LYS A 178 -15.02 15.18 16.17
N ARG A 179 -14.96 13.95 16.70
CA ARG A 179 -13.73 13.14 16.74
C ARG A 179 -13.94 11.86 15.95
N GLN A 180 -12.93 11.45 15.18
CA GLN A 180 -13.00 10.24 14.36
C GLN A 180 -11.66 9.49 14.40
N LYS A 181 -11.72 8.16 14.29
CA LYS A 181 -10.52 7.31 14.18
C LYS A 181 -9.85 7.43 12.81
N ASN A 182 -10.66 7.69 11.77
CA ASN A 182 -10.18 7.74 10.39
C ASN A 182 -10.90 8.85 9.61
N TRP A 183 -10.31 10.04 9.60
CA TRP A 183 -10.85 11.20 8.90
C TRP A 183 -10.87 11.04 7.38
N ARG A 184 -9.86 10.36 6.79
CA ARG A 184 -9.83 10.10 5.34
C ARG A 184 -10.99 9.22 4.90
N ALA A 185 -11.30 8.16 5.66
CA ALA A 185 -12.46 7.30 5.38
C ALA A 185 -13.79 8.05 5.54
N ALA A 186 -13.93 8.87 6.59
CA ALA A 186 -15.11 9.69 6.79
C ALA A 186 -15.32 10.69 5.64
N PHE A 187 -14.24 11.32 5.16
CA PHE A 187 -14.29 12.23 4.02
C PHE A 187 -14.68 11.50 2.73
N ARG A 188 -14.09 10.33 2.44
CA ARG A 188 -14.48 9.52 1.28
C ARG A 188 -15.97 9.18 1.27
N ASN A 189 -16.52 8.81 2.42
CA ASN A 189 -17.96 8.54 2.54
C ASN A 189 -18.80 9.80 2.34
N CYS A 190 -18.32 10.95 2.81
CA CYS A 190 -18.97 12.24 2.62
C CYS A 190 -19.11 12.61 1.14
N VAL A 191 -18.04 12.43 0.36
CA VAL A 191 -18.04 12.68 -1.09
C VAL A 191 -18.97 11.71 -1.81
N ARG A 192 -18.81 10.39 -1.58
CA ARG A 192 -19.59 9.35 -2.28
C ARG A 192 -21.09 9.45 -2.05
N ALA A 193 -21.50 9.83 -0.84
CA ALA A 193 -22.90 9.99 -0.49
C ALA A 193 -23.39 11.45 -0.63
N ASN A 194 -22.54 12.37 -1.11
CA ASN A 194 -22.81 13.79 -1.28
C ASN A 194 -23.56 14.38 -0.06
N TRP A 195 -23.00 14.21 1.15
CA TRP A 195 -23.69 14.54 2.41
C TRP A 195 -24.16 16.00 2.48
N TYR A 196 -23.38 16.91 1.91
CA TYR A 196 -23.66 18.34 1.93
C TYR A 196 -24.48 18.83 0.74
N LYS A 197 -24.85 17.92 -0.18
CA LYS A 197 -25.63 18.23 -1.38
C LYS A 197 -25.04 19.40 -2.17
N LEU A 198 -23.71 19.41 -2.35
CA LEU A 198 -23.01 20.54 -2.98
C LEU A 198 -23.20 20.56 -4.50
N TRP A 199 -23.37 19.40 -5.10
CA TRP A 199 -23.61 19.25 -6.53
C TRP A 199 -24.78 18.33 -6.81
N TRP A 200 -25.25 18.41 -8.04
CA TRP A 200 -26.21 17.52 -8.66
C TRP A 200 -25.73 17.21 -10.09
N LEU A 201 -26.32 16.20 -10.71
CA LEU A 201 -25.96 15.73 -12.04
C LEU A 201 -27.05 16.16 -13.03
N ASP A 202 -26.67 16.90 -14.06
CA ASP A 202 -27.52 17.28 -15.19
C ASP A 202 -27.05 16.53 -16.44
N GLY A 203 -27.70 15.42 -16.75
CA GLY A 203 -27.19 14.47 -17.74
C GLY A 203 -25.85 13.88 -17.31
N GLU A 204 -24.76 14.28 -17.97
CA GLU A 204 -23.39 13.85 -17.67
C GLU A 204 -22.55 14.96 -17.01
N GLU A 205 -23.11 16.16 -16.82
CA GLU A 205 -22.40 17.29 -16.24
C GLU A 205 -22.74 17.47 -14.75
N TYR A 206 -21.71 17.72 -13.93
CA TYR A 206 -21.91 18.10 -12.54
C TYR A 206 -22.08 19.60 -12.40
N LEU A 207 -23.19 20.02 -11.80
CA LEU A 207 -23.49 21.42 -11.50
C LEU A 207 -23.60 21.65 -9.99
N LEU A 208 -23.19 22.84 -9.54
CA LEU A 208 -23.36 23.23 -8.14
C LEU A 208 -24.82 23.50 -7.82
N THR A 209 -25.27 23.00 -6.67
CA THR A 209 -26.56 23.39 -6.07
C THR A 209 -26.48 24.81 -5.49
N THR A 210 -27.60 25.36 -5.02
CA THR A 210 -27.59 26.60 -4.24
C THR A 210 -26.62 26.52 -3.05
N THR A 211 -26.62 25.39 -2.33
CA THR A 211 -25.68 25.15 -1.22
C THR A 211 -24.23 25.09 -1.70
N GLY A 212 -23.97 24.44 -2.84
CA GLY A 212 -22.65 24.42 -3.47
C GLY A 212 -22.14 25.82 -3.83
N LYS A 213 -22.97 26.62 -4.51
CA LYS A 213 -22.62 28.01 -4.87
C LYS A 213 -22.38 28.89 -3.65
N GLN A 214 -23.17 28.73 -2.59
CA GLN A 214 -22.96 29.45 -1.34
C GLN A 214 -21.61 29.08 -0.69
N ALA A 215 -21.27 27.79 -0.66
CA ALA A 215 -19.97 27.32 -0.16
C ALA A 215 -18.81 27.85 -1.02
N GLU A 216 -18.93 27.83 -2.34
CA GLU A 216 -17.93 28.36 -3.26
C GLU A 216 -17.69 29.85 -3.01
N ILE A 217 -18.76 30.65 -2.94
CA ILE A 217 -18.67 32.10 -2.66
C ILE A 217 -17.99 32.35 -1.31
N LYS A 218 -18.39 31.59 -0.28
CA LYS A 218 -17.83 31.69 1.07
C LYS A 218 -16.32 31.41 1.06
N HIS A 219 -15.88 30.32 0.44
CA HIS A 219 -14.45 29.94 0.43
C HIS A 219 -13.61 30.84 -0.48
N ARG A 220 -14.17 31.32 -1.60
CA ARG A 220 -13.54 32.33 -2.46
C ARG A 220 -13.26 33.63 -1.70
N LYS A 221 -14.23 34.12 -0.92
CA LYS A 221 -14.06 35.33 -0.09
C LYS A 221 -13.03 35.17 1.03
N THR A 222 -12.86 33.96 1.54
CA THR A 222 -11.97 33.68 2.68
C THR A 222 -10.50 33.54 2.26
N GLY A 223 -10.18 33.56 0.96
CA GLY A 223 -8.80 33.44 0.45
C GLY A 223 -8.14 32.09 0.76
N LYS A 224 -8.91 31.07 1.17
CA LYS A 224 -8.40 29.72 1.40
C LYS A 224 -8.21 29.04 0.05
N ALA A 225 -7.07 29.31 -0.59
CA ALA A 225 -6.58 28.51 -1.70
C ALA A 225 -6.33 27.07 -1.19
N ALA A 226 -6.67 26.08 -2.01
CA ALA A 226 -6.38 24.68 -1.71
C ALA A 226 -4.95 24.30 -2.04
#